data_AF-L1P563-F1
#
_entry.id   AF-L1P563-F1
#
_cell.length_a   1.000
_cell.length_b   1.000
_cell.length_c   1.000
_cell.angle_alpha   90.00
_cell.angle_beta   90.00
_cell.angle_gamma   90.00
#
_symmetry.space_group_name_H-M   'P 1'
#
loop_
_entity.id
_entity.type
_entity.pdbx_description
1 polymer ?
#
loop_
_entity_poly.entity_id
_entity_poly.type
_entity_poly.pdbx_seq_one_letter_code
_entity_poly.pdbx_strand_id
1 'polypeptide(L)'
;MVIKIKIIVLLSFTTNFIVAQNTLKELKRYALYYCIGRNYHLADSICNTHDYTASYIFEVKKISNELMDEVRIFTEKNTTEYYKVPPPPAWLIDGKANYICYFCTDFYESQELHYFIKRLIRKYRKKQPLSDE
;
A
#
# COMPACT_ATOMS: atom_id res chain seq x y z
N MET A 1 39.67 16.37 -3.03
CA MET A 1 39.09 15.38 -2.08
C MET A 1 37.73 15.83 -1.55
N VAL A 2 37.59 17.06 -1.03
CA VAL A 2 36.33 17.63 -0.51
C VAL A 2 35.17 17.63 -1.50
N ILE A 3 35.40 17.98 -2.78
CA ILE A 3 34.37 17.96 -3.82
C ILE A 3 33.86 16.53 -4.09
N LYS A 4 34.76 15.53 -4.10
CA LYS A 4 34.40 14.12 -4.28
C LYS A 4 33.53 13.61 -3.12
N ILE A 5 33.85 13.98 -1.88
CA ILE A 5 33.05 13.64 -0.69
C ILE A 5 31.66 14.28 -0.77
N LYS A 6 31.55 15.56 -1.15
CA LYS A 6 30.25 16.24 -1.32
C LYS A 6 29.37 15.59 -2.38
N ILE A 7 29.96 15.12 -3.50
CA ILE A 7 29.23 14.42 -4.57
C ILE A 7 28.72 13.06 -4.09
N ILE A 8 29.55 12.28 -3.37
CA ILE A 8 29.15 10.97 -2.83
C ILE A 8 27.98 11.12 -1.84
N VAL A 9 28.07 12.11 -0.94
CA VAL A 9 27.00 12.40 0.03
C VAL A 9 25.71 12.80 -0.69
N LEU A 10 25.77 13.65 -1.72
CA LEU A 10 24.58 14.05 -2.49
C LEU A 10 23.93 12.87 -3.23
N LEU A 11 24.73 11.97 -3.80
CA LEU A 11 24.26 10.75 -4.48
C LEU A 11 23.58 9.78 -3.49
N SER A 12 24.13 9.63 -2.28
CA SER A 12 23.51 8.77 -1.26
C SER A 12 22.17 9.34 -0.77
N PHE A 13 22.03 10.65 -0.60
CA PHE A 13 20.76 11.26 -0.20
C PHE A 13 19.67 11.13 -1.28
N THR A 14 20.01 11.35 -2.54
CA THR A 14 19.03 11.30 -3.66
C THR A 14 18.52 9.88 -3.90
N THR A 15 19.40 8.88 -3.90
CA THR A 15 19.02 7.47 -4.02
C THR A 15 18.11 7.03 -2.86
N ASN A 16 18.45 7.39 -1.63
CA ASN A 16 17.64 7.11 -0.45
C ASN A 16 16.25 7.76 -0.48
N PHE A 17 16.11 8.93 -1.09
CA PHE A 17 14.83 9.59 -1.28
C PHE A 17 13.99 8.88 -2.35
N ILE A 18 14.59 8.54 -3.50
CA ILE A 18 13.91 7.82 -4.58
C ILE A 18 13.41 6.46 -4.10
N VAL A 19 14.24 5.70 -3.37
CA VAL A 19 13.84 4.42 -2.78
C VAL A 19 12.63 4.60 -1.87
N ALA A 20 12.67 5.56 -0.94
CA ALA A 20 11.55 5.80 -0.03
C ALA A 20 10.24 6.20 -0.75
N GLN A 21 10.32 6.99 -1.83
CA GLN A 21 9.16 7.35 -2.64
C GLN A 21 8.61 6.14 -3.41
N ASN A 22 9.49 5.31 -3.96
CA ASN A 22 9.08 4.07 -4.63
C ASN A 22 8.43 3.09 -3.64
N THR A 23 9.04 2.88 -2.47
CA THR A 23 8.45 2.06 -1.39
C THR A 23 7.07 2.57 -0.99
N LEU A 24 6.90 3.88 -0.82
CA LEU A 24 5.60 4.49 -0.53
C LEU A 24 4.57 4.19 -1.63
N LYS A 25 4.95 4.37 -2.89
CA LYS A 25 4.09 4.12 -4.04
C LYS A 25 3.65 2.65 -4.13
N GLU A 26 4.58 1.70 -3.98
CA GLU A 26 4.26 0.28 -4.08
C GLU A 26 3.44 -0.19 -2.86
N LEU A 27 3.72 0.29 -1.65
CA LEU A 27 2.89 -0.02 -0.49
C LEU A 27 1.46 0.55 -0.60
N LYS A 28 1.27 1.72 -1.22
CA LYS A 28 -0.08 2.23 -1.54
C LYS A 28 -0.80 1.32 -2.54
N ARG A 29 -0.12 0.83 -3.58
CA ARG A 29 -0.70 -0.13 -4.53
C ARG A 29 -1.06 -1.44 -3.87
N TYR A 30 -0.21 -1.93 -2.97
CA TYR A 30 -0.49 -3.12 -2.17
C TYR A 30 -1.75 -2.95 -1.32
N ALA A 31 -1.92 -1.79 -0.67
CA ALA A 31 -3.13 -1.48 0.08
C ALA A 31 -4.40 -1.48 -0.80
N LEU A 32 -4.33 -0.87 -1.99
CA LEU A 32 -5.44 -0.87 -2.96
C LEU A 32 -5.81 -2.29 -3.40
N TYR A 33 -4.81 -3.07 -3.82
CA TYR A 33 -4.97 -4.47 -4.20
C TYR A 33 -5.66 -5.28 -3.10
N TYR A 34 -5.16 -5.17 -1.87
CA TYR A 34 -5.70 -5.92 -0.74
C TYR A 34 -7.14 -5.49 -0.40
N CYS A 35 -7.41 -4.17 -0.41
CA CYS A 35 -8.74 -3.63 -0.19
C CYS A 35 -9.76 -4.19 -1.19
N ILE A 36 -9.43 -4.13 -2.48
CA ILE A 36 -10.27 -4.62 -3.58
C ILE A 36 -10.51 -6.12 -3.43
N GLY A 37 -9.43 -6.92 -3.39
CA GLY A 37 -9.52 -8.38 -3.35
C GLY A 37 -10.32 -8.87 -2.15
N ARG A 38 -10.04 -8.34 -0.96
CA ARG A 38 -10.74 -8.74 0.27
C ARG A 38 -12.21 -8.34 0.25
N ASN A 39 -12.54 -7.09 -0.11
CA ASN A 39 -13.94 -6.65 -0.06
C ASN A 39 -14.78 -7.28 -1.17
N TYR A 40 -14.23 -7.51 -2.36
CA TYR A 40 -14.97 -8.27 -3.38
C TYR A 40 -15.18 -9.72 -2.97
N HIS A 41 -14.19 -10.37 -2.35
CA HIS A 41 -14.37 -11.72 -1.82
C HIS A 41 -15.44 -11.79 -0.71
N LEU A 42 -15.54 -10.76 0.13
CA LEU A 42 -16.59 -10.68 1.16
C LEU A 42 -17.98 -10.40 0.60
N ALA A 43 -18.08 -9.64 -0.49
CA ALA A 43 -19.35 -9.40 -1.18
C ALA A 43 -19.79 -10.60 -2.04
N ASP A 44 -18.83 -11.29 -2.67
CA ASP A 44 -19.03 -12.46 -3.51
C ASP A 44 -17.84 -13.42 -3.35
N SER A 45 -18.06 -14.51 -2.61
CA SER A 45 -17.00 -15.48 -2.27
C SER A 45 -16.49 -16.29 -3.46
N ILE A 46 -17.18 -16.25 -4.60
CA ILE A 46 -16.77 -16.91 -5.84
C ILE A 46 -15.75 -16.05 -6.60
N CYS A 47 -15.61 -14.76 -6.24
CA CYS A 47 -14.64 -13.87 -6.85
C CYS A 47 -13.20 -14.30 -6.52
N ASN A 48 -12.51 -14.86 -7.51
CA ASN A 48 -11.08 -15.17 -7.46
C ASN A 48 -10.35 -14.39 -8.56
N THR A 49 -9.54 -13.41 -8.15
CA THR A 49 -8.93 -12.44 -9.06
C THR A 49 -7.69 -12.95 -9.80
N HIS A 50 -7.07 -14.07 -9.36
CA HIS A 50 -5.76 -14.53 -9.85
C HIS A 50 -4.72 -13.39 -9.93
N ASP A 51 -4.81 -12.41 -9.03
CA ASP A 51 -4.00 -11.19 -9.06
C ASP A 51 -2.69 -11.40 -8.28
N TYR A 52 -1.57 -11.24 -8.99
CA TYR A 52 -0.20 -11.45 -8.48
C TYR A 52 0.46 -10.15 -7.99
N THR A 53 -0.29 -9.09 -7.71
CA THR A 53 0.26 -7.81 -7.23
C THR A 53 1.12 -7.99 -5.98
N ALA A 54 0.69 -8.83 -5.02
CA ALA A 54 1.47 -9.09 -3.81
C ALA A 54 2.85 -9.69 -4.11
N SER A 55 2.90 -10.76 -4.91
CA SER A 55 4.19 -11.39 -5.27
C SER A 55 5.05 -10.47 -6.12
N TYR A 56 4.48 -9.70 -7.05
CA TYR A 56 5.23 -8.72 -7.83
C TYR A 56 5.88 -7.64 -6.94
N ILE A 57 5.16 -7.13 -5.93
CA ILE A 57 5.70 -6.14 -4.99
C ILE A 57 6.82 -6.74 -4.12
N PHE A 58 6.64 -7.98 -3.65
CA PHE A 58 7.67 -8.66 -2.87
C PHE A 58 8.89 -9.02 -3.71
N GLU A 59 8.70 -9.76 -4.81
CA GLU A 59 9.78 -10.39 -5.57
C GLU A 59 10.46 -9.43 -6.54
N VAL A 60 9.70 -8.53 -7.18
CA VAL A 60 10.23 -7.62 -8.20
C VAL A 60 10.57 -6.26 -7.61
N LYS A 61 9.68 -5.70 -6.76
CA LYS A 61 9.93 -4.41 -6.10
C LYS A 61 10.76 -4.52 -4.83
N LYS A 62 11.05 -5.74 -4.37
CA LYS A 62 11.92 -6.03 -3.21
C LYS A 62 11.44 -5.32 -1.94
N ILE A 63 10.13 -5.16 -1.77
CA ILE A 63 9.54 -4.63 -0.55
C ILE A 63 9.45 -5.77 0.48
N SER A 64 9.85 -5.52 1.73
CA SER A 64 9.87 -6.57 2.74
C SER A 64 8.47 -7.02 3.15
N ASN A 65 8.33 -8.31 3.49
CA ASN A 65 7.08 -8.86 4.00
C ASN A 65 6.61 -8.16 5.29
N GLU A 66 7.50 -7.76 6.20
CA GLU A 66 7.10 -7.03 7.42
C GLU A 66 6.43 -5.68 7.08
N LEU A 67 6.93 -4.95 6.08
CA LEU A 67 6.29 -3.71 5.62
C LEU A 67 4.93 -3.98 4.98
N MET A 68 4.84 -5.03 4.16
CA MET A 68 3.59 -5.42 3.52
C MET A 68 2.55 -5.88 4.56
N ASP A 69 2.94 -6.65 5.57
CA ASP A 69 2.04 -7.11 6.63
C ASP A 69 1.46 -5.97 7.46
N GLU A 70 2.29 -5.00 7.85
CA GLU A 70 1.83 -3.80 8.58
C GLU A 70 0.80 -3.01 7.73
N VAL A 71 1.03 -2.89 6.42
CA VAL A 71 0.08 -2.24 5.49
C VAL A 71 -1.19 -3.07 5.31
N ARG A 72 -1.08 -4.39 5.25
CA ARG A 72 -2.24 -5.30 5.17
C ARG A 72 -3.15 -5.13 6.38
N ILE A 73 -2.57 -5.20 7.59
CA ILE A 73 -3.30 -5.06 8.86
C ILE A 73 -3.98 -3.69 8.93
N PHE A 74 -3.26 -2.62 8.57
CA PHE A 74 -3.82 -1.28 8.56
C PHE A 74 -4.97 -1.14 7.54
N THR A 75 -4.79 -1.70 6.34
CA THR A 75 -5.82 -1.68 5.28
C THR A 75 -7.06 -2.43 5.72
N GLU A 76 -6.90 -3.63 6.28
CA GLU A 76 -8.01 -4.43 6.78
C GLU A 76 -8.85 -3.67 7.79
N LYS A 77 -8.20 -3.11 8.82
CA LYS A 77 -8.86 -2.35 9.88
C LYS A 77 -9.70 -1.18 9.35
N ASN A 78 -9.22 -0.48 8.33
CA ASN A 78 -9.85 0.75 7.83
C ASN A 78 -10.83 0.53 6.67
N THR A 79 -10.87 -0.66 6.07
CA THR A 79 -11.67 -0.94 4.87
C THR A 79 -12.63 -2.11 5.05
N THR A 80 -12.75 -2.67 6.27
CA THR A 80 -13.54 -3.88 6.56
C THR A 80 -15.00 -3.75 6.17
N GLU A 81 -15.57 -2.56 6.08
CA GLU A 81 -17.00 -2.38 5.83
C GLU A 81 -17.35 -2.03 4.36
N TYR A 82 -16.36 -1.95 3.47
CA TYR A 82 -16.60 -1.45 2.11
C TYR A 82 -17.38 -2.43 1.23
N TYR A 83 -17.46 -3.70 1.61
CA TYR A 83 -18.30 -4.72 0.96
C TYR A 83 -19.80 -4.57 1.26
N LYS A 84 -20.18 -3.79 2.27
CA LYS A 84 -21.58 -3.62 2.67
C LYS A 84 -22.38 -2.91 1.58
N VAL A 85 -23.70 -3.13 1.59
CA VAL A 85 -24.64 -2.51 0.66
C VAL A 85 -24.50 -0.98 0.72
N PRO A 86 -24.35 -0.31 -0.42
CA PRO A 86 -24.17 1.14 -0.45
C PRO A 86 -25.47 1.88 -0.13
N PRO A 87 -25.39 3.15 0.32
CA PRO A 87 -26.59 3.98 0.43
C PRO A 87 -27.27 4.19 -0.94
N PRO A 88 -28.55 4.63 -0.97
CA PRO A 88 -29.29 4.87 -2.22
C PRO A 88 -28.51 5.76 -3.22
N PRO A 89 -28.74 5.63 -4.54
CA PRO A 89 -29.85 4.91 -5.18
C PRO A 89 -29.51 3.52 -5.73
N ALA A 90 -28.23 3.13 -5.82
CA ALA A 90 -27.85 1.93 -6.58
C ALA A 90 -28.50 0.63 -6.07
N TRP A 91 -28.64 0.46 -4.75
CA TRP A 91 -29.29 -0.72 -4.19
C TRP A 91 -30.79 -0.82 -4.48
N LEU A 92 -31.46 0.30 -4.79
CA LEU A 92 -32.87 0.32 -5.21
C LEU A 92 -33.04 -0.29 -6.61
N ILE A 93 -31.97 -0.33 -7.40
CA ILE A 93 -31.94 -0.85 -8.78
C ILE A 93 -31.37 -2.27 -8.79
N ASP A 94 -30.31 -2.51 -8.03
CA ASP A 94 -29.63 -3.80 -7.91
C ASP A 94 -29.27 -4.08 -6.44
N GLY A 95 -29.94 -5.07 -5.83
CA GLY A 95 -29.69 -5.47 -4.43
C GLY A 95 -28.29 -6.04 -4.17
N LYS A 96 -27.50 -6.29 -5.22
CA LYS A 96 -26.08 -6.70 -5.14
C LYS A 96 -25.12 -5.56 -5.49
N ALA A 97 -25.63 -4.36 -5.78
CA ALA A 97 -24.80 -3.20 -6.05
C ALA A 97 -23.82 -2.96 -4.88
N ASN A 98 -22.59 -2.61 -5.22
CA ASN A 98 -21.56 -2.24 -4.27
C ASN A 98 -20.68 -1.11 -4.83
N TYR A 99 -20.00 -0.40 -3.94
CA TYR A 99 -19.07 0.67 -4.30
C TYR A 99 -17.65 0.35 -3.84
N ILE A 100 -17.29 -0.94 -3.81
CA ILE A 100 -15.99 -1.41 -3.30
C ILE A 100 -14.83 -0.72 -4.03
N CYS A 101 -14.85 -0.72 -5.37
CA CYS A 101 -13.82 -0.08 -6.17
C CYS A 101 -13.70 1.42 -5.87
N TYR A 102 -14.83 2.11 -5.67
CA TYR A 102 -14.87 3.53 -5.34
C TYR A 102 -14.24 3.78 -3.96
N PHE A 103 -14.70 3.08 -2.92
CA PHE A 103 -14.18 3.25 -1.56
C PHE A 103 -12.71 2.83 -1.41
N CYS A 104 -12.29 1.76 -2.10
CA CYS A 104 -10.88 1.36 -2.11
C CYS A 104 -10.00 2.38 -2.83
N THR A 105 -10.49 3.02 -3.89
CA THR A 105 -9.80 4.15 -4.54
C THR A 105 -9.68 5.34 -3.59
N ASP A 106 -10.76 5.74 -2.91
CA ASP A 106 -10.73 6.82 -1.91
C ASP A 106 -9.71 6.51 -0.79
N PHE A 107 -9.70 5.28 -0.28
CA PHE A 107 -8.71 4.85 0.71
C PHE A 107 -7.28 4.91 0.18
N TYR A 108 -7.05 4.45 -1.06
CA TYR A 108 -5.77 4.58 -1.73
C TYR A 108 -5.33 6.04 -1.83
N GLU A 109 -6.22 6.99 -2.09
CA GLU A 109 -5.89 8.41 -2.18
C GLU A 109 -5.77 9.12 -0.82
N SER A 110 -6.30 8.50 0.24
CA SER A 110 -6.37 9.10 1.58
C SER A 110 -5.02 9.57 2.14
N GLN A 111 -5.06 10.70 2.83
CA GLN A 111 -3.92 11.20 3.61
C GLN A 111 -3.56 10.24 4.74
N GLU A 112 -4.54 9.55 5.32
CA GLU A 112 -4.34 8.62 6.42
C GLU A 112 -3.40 7.47 6.02
N LEU A 113 -3.71 6.79 4.91
CA LEU A 113 -2.84 5.74 4.35
C LEU A 113 -1.45 6.29 4.02
N HIS A 114 -1.40 7.47 3.39
CA HIS A 114 -0.14 8.10 3.02
C HIS A 114 0.77 8.36 4.25
N TYR A 115 0.20 8.94 5.31
CA TYR A 115 0.95 9.24 6.53
C TYR A 115 1.34 7.99 7.30
N PHE A 116 0.45 6.99 7.36
CA PHE A 116 0.75 5.69 7.94
C PHE A 116 1.99 5.06 7.26
N ILE A 117 1.99 4.93 5.93
CA ILE A 117 3.11 4.32 5.20
C ILE A 117 4.38 5.15 5.37
N LYS A 118 4.31 6.49 5.31
CA LYS A 118 5.48 7.35 5.57
C LYS A 118 6.09 7.12 6.95
N ARG A 119 5.26 6.99 7.99
CA ARG A 119 5.72 6.69 9.36
C ARG A 119 6.33 5.30 9.45
N LEU A 120 5.73 4.32 8.79
CA LEU A 120 6.21 2.95 8.74
C LEU A 120 7.59 2.86 8.09
N ILE A 121 7.80 3.46 6.91
CA ILE A 121 9.10 3.50 6.22
C ILE A 121 10.17 4.15 7.12
N ARG A 122 9.83 5.25 7.80
CA ARG A 122 10.74 5.93 8.73
C ARG A 122 11.12 5.05 9.92
N LYS A 123 10.16 4.31 10.50
CA LYS A 123 10.41 3.35 11.60
C LYS A 123 11.35 2.24 11.13
N TYR A 124 11.14 1.73 9.92
CA TYR A 124 11.92 0.63 9.37
C TYR A 124 13.37 1.01 9.07
N ARG A 125 13.60 2.19 8.46
CA ARG A 125 14.96 2.72 8.23
C ARG A 125 15.73 2.89 9.54
N LYS A 126 15.06 3.21 10.66
CA LYS A 126 15.71 3.32 11.98
C LYS A 126 16.06 1.97 12.60
N LYS A 127 15.37 0.88 12.21
CA LYS A 127 15.63 -0.48 12.70
C LYS A 127 16.78 -1.15 11.98
N GLN A 128 17.00 -0.84 10.70
CA GLN A 128 18.21 -1.28 9.99
C GLN A 128 19.39 -0.49 10.55
N PRO A 129 20.39 -1.14 11.21
CA PRO A 129 21.66 -0.48 11.46
C PRO A 129 22.19 -0.01 10.11
N LEU A 130 22.87 1.14 10.07
CA LEU A 130 23.80 1.40 8.99
C LEU A 130 24.69 0.16 8.90
N SER A 131 24.53 -0.64 7.85
CA SER A 131 25.53 -1.63 7.51
C SER A 131 26.75 -0.80 7.12
N ASP A 132 27.64 -0.60 8.08
CA ASP A 132 28.99 -0.14 7.83
C ASP A 132 29.70 -1.24 7.04
N GLU A 133 29.59 -1.16 5.71
CA GLU A 133 30.54 -1.74 4.76
C GLU A 133 31.20 -0.61 3.95
#